data_AF-A0A8T5AF28-F1
#
_entry.id   AF-A0A8T5AF28-F1
#
_cell.length_a   1.000
_cell.length_b   1.000
_cell.length_c   1.000
_cell.angle_alpha   90.00
_cell.angle_beta   90.00
_cell.angle_gamma   90.00
#
_symmetry.space_group_name_H-M   'P 1'
#
loop_
_entity.id
_entity.type
_entity.pdbx_description
1 polymer ?
#
loop_
_entity_poly.entity_id
_entity_poly.type
_entity_poly.pdbx_seq_one_letter_code
_entity_poly.pdbx_strand_id
1 'polypeptide(L)'
;MCMPQKQVGWRFDPWILDRFREVCRSNGFRPSRVVEEFMRVVVDVGDPRIVLDRVSRISSMEGRGVERQARILLSMLRRGVYWLYDGDESYSVEFMLLKLIPRIEDEELAREIEEELSKIKGEDYE
;
A
#
# COMPACT_ATOMS: atom_id res chain seq x y z
N MET A 1 18.64 -2.58 -35.99
CA MET A 1 17.45 -2.33 -36.82
C MET A 1 16.37 -1.80 -35.88
N CYS A 2 16.02 -0.50 -35.94
CA CYS A 2 14.96 0.04 -35.07
C CYS A 2 13.62 -0.44 -35.62
N MET A 3 12.86 -1.20 -34.83
CA MET A 3 11.50 -1.59 -35.22
C MET A 3 10.62 -0.33 -35.30
N PRO A 4 9.73 -0.23 -36.30
CA PRO A 4 8.82 0.90 -36.41
C PRO A 4 7.89 0.92 -35.20
N GLN A 5 7.83 2.06 -34.50
CA GLN A 5 6.88 2.28 -33.43
C GLN A 5 5.51 2.67 -34.02
N LYS A 6 4.44 2.06 -33.51
CA LYS A 6 3.07 2.34 -33.93
C LYS A 6 2.37 3.21 -32.89
N GLN A 7 1.81 4.34 -33.31
CA GLN A 7 0.95 5.14 -32.45
C GLN A 7 -0.42 4.47 -32.33
N VAL A 8 -0.87 4.26 -31.09
CA VAL A 8 -2.20 3.70 -30.77
C VAL A 8 -2.89 4.60 -29.75
N GLY A 9 -4.19 4.83 -29.94
CA GLY A 9 -5.02 5.65 -29.04
C GLY A 9 -5.95 4.77 -28.22
N TRP A 10 -5.87 4.85 -26.90
CA TRP A 10 -6.70 4.08 -25.96
C TRP A 10 -7.60 5.03 -25.18
N ARG A 11 -8.80 4.56 -24.84
CA ARG A 11 -9.71 5.27 -23.94
C ARG A 11 -9.50 4.75 -22.53
N PHE A 12 -9.26 5.66 -21.61
CA PHE A 12 -9.16 5.38 -20.18
C PHE A 12 -10.15 6.28 -19.45
N ASP A 13 -10.54 5.83 -18.26
CA ASP A 13 -11.12 6.74 -17.28
C ASP A 13 -10.13 7.89 -17.00
N PRO A 14 -10.57 9.16 -17.02
CA PRO A 14 -9.69 10.31 -16.83
C PRO A 14 -8.95 10.29 -15.49
N TRP A 15 -9.62 9.90 -14.41
CA TRP A 15 -9.03 9.87 -13.07
C TRP A 15 -7.93 8.81 -12.98
N ILE A 16 -8.17 7.61 -13.53
CA ILE A 16 -7.16 6.54 -13.58
C ILE A 16 -5.93 7.00 -14.38
N LEU A 17 -6.14 7.63 -15.54
CA LEU A 17 -5.03 8.07 -16.40
C LEU A 17 -4.18 9.15 -15.72
N ASP A 18 -4.82 10.11 -15.05
CA ASP A 18 -4.12 11.20 -14.37
C ASP A 18 -3.33 10.69 -13.16
N ARG A 19 -3.93 9.79 -12.36
CA ARG A 19 -3.23 9.14 -11.24
C ARG A 19 -2.06 8.28 -11.71
N PHE A 20 -2.26 7.48 -12.75
CA PHE A 20 -1.19 6.67 -13.33
C PHE A 20 -0.01 7.53 -13.80
N ARG A 21 -0.28 8.68 -14.45
CA ARG A 21 0.75 9.64 -14.88
C ARG A 21 1.47 10.28 -13.71
N GLU A 22 0.77 10.57 -12.62
CA GLU A 22 1.37 11.10 -11.40
C GLU A 22 2.32 10.08 -10.76
N VAL A 23 1.88 8.83 -10.58
CA VAL A 23 2.70 7.73 -10.04
C VAL A 23 3.92 7.47 -10.91
N CYS A 24 3.78 7.47 -12.23
CA CYS A 24 4.92 7.33 -13.13
C CYS A 24 5.94 8.46 -12.94
N ARG A 25 5.47 9.72 -12.86
CA ARG A 25 6.34 10.89 -12.71
C ARG A 25 7.08 10.89 -11.38
N SER A 26 6.40 10.59 -10.28
CA SER A 26 7.03 10.54 -8.94
C SER A 26 8.11 9.46 -8.84
N ASN A 27 8.03 8.42 -9.67
CA ASN A 27 8.99 7.32 -9.72
C ASN A 27 9.97 7.40 -10.92
N GLY A 28 9.99 8.52 -11.67
CA GLY A 28 10.92 8.72 -12.79
C GLY A 28 10.63 7.89 -14.05
N PHE A 29 9.43 7.32 -14.16
CA PHE A 29 9.01 6.52 -15.31
C PHE A 29 8.24 7.33 -16.35
N ARG A 30 8.40 6.94 -17.63
CA ARG A 30 7.53 7.41 -18.71
C ARG A 30 6.28 6.51 -18.78
N PRO A 31 5.05 7.06 -18.74
CA PRO A 31 3.83 6.26 -18.76
C PRO A 31 3.74 5.27 -19.93
N SER A 32 4.14 5.69 -21.13
CA SER A 32 4.14 4.81 -22.31
C SER A 32 5.06 3.61 -22.17
N ARG A 33 6.23 3.79 -21.53
CA ARG A 33 7.19 2.70 -21.29
C ARG A 33 6.62 1.68 -20.30
N VAL A 34 5.95 2.14 -19.24
CA VAL A 34 5.33 1.25 -18.25
C VAL A 34 4.21 0.42 -18.88
N VAL A 35 3.37 1.04 -19.72
CA VAL A 35 2.33 0.32 -20.47
C VAL A 35 2.94 -0.71 -21.42
N GLU A 36 4.00 -0.34 -22.15
CA GLU A 36 4.68 -1.26 -23.07
C GLU A 36 5.33 -2.44 -22.34
N GLU A 37 6.02 -2.22 -21.22
CA GLU A 37 6.58 -3.31 -20.42
C GLU A 37 5.48 -4.23 -19.86
N PHE A 38 4.35 -3.66 -19.41
CA PHE A 38 3.20 -4.46 -18.99
C PHE A 38 2.68 -5.34 -20.13
N MET A 39 2.55 -4.79 -21.35
CA MET A 39 2.14 -5.57 -22.52
C MET A 39 3.12 -6.70 -22.84
N ARG A 40 4.43 -6.44 -22.76
CA ARG A 40 5.45 -7.47 -22.99
C ARG A 40 5.30 -8.62 -21.99
N VAL A 41 5.14 -8.32 -20.71
CA VAL A 41 4.89 -9.33 -19.68
C VAL A 41 3.63 -10.14 -19.98
N VAL A 42 2.55 -9.49 -20.41
CA VAL A 42 1.31 -10.19 -20.82
C VAL A 42 1.54 -11.11 -22.02
N VAL A 43 2.27 -10.64 -23.03
CA VAL A 43 2.60 -11.44 -24.22
C VAL A 43 3.48 -12.64 -23.86
N ASP A 44 4.50 -12.43 -23.02
CA ASP A 44 5.42 -13.49 -22.59
C ASP A 44 4.72 -14.57 -21.76
N VAL A 45 3.77 -14.17 -20.90
CA VAL A 45 2.97 -15.11 -20.10
C VAL A 45 1.89 -15.81 -20.94
N GLY A 46 1.41 -15.18 -22.01
CA GLY A 46 0.39 -15.72 -22.91
C GLY A 46 -1.05 -15.70 -22.38
N ASP A 47 -1.27 -15.24 -21.15
CA ASP A 47 -2.61 -15.03 -20.57
C ASP A 47 -2.65 -13.76 -19.69
N PRO A 48 -3.38 -12.70 -20.09
CA PRO A 48 -3.50 -11.47 -19.30
C PRO A 48 -4.14 -11.68 -17.93
N ARG A 49 -4.98 -12.72 -17.76
CA ARG A 49 -5.65 -13.00 -16.48
C ARG A 49 -4.65 -13.37 -15.40
N ILE A 50 -3.58 -14.11 -15.76
CA ILE A 50 -2.53 -14.50 -14.83
C ILE A 50 -1.75 -13.26 -14.35
N VAL A 51 -1.46 -12.32 -15.26
CA VAL A 51 -0.76 -11.08 -14.92
C VAL A 51 -1.63 -10.20 -14.03
N LEU A 52 -2.91 -10.04 -14.36
CA LEU A 52 -3.85 -9.24 -13.57
C LEU A 52 -4.10 -9.84 -12.17
N ASP A 53 -4.24 -11.15 -12.06
CA ASP A 53 -4.38 -11.86 -10.78
C ASP A 53 -3.11 -11.75 -9.92
N ARG A 54 -1.92 -11.75 -10.52
CA ARG A 54 -0.68 -11.47 -9.76
C ARG A 54 -0.63 -10.04 -9.25
N VAL A 55 -0.99 -9.06 -10.06
CA VAL A 55 -1.03 -7.64 -9.66
C VAL A 55 -2.04 -7.44 -8.53
N SER A 56 -3.25 -7.99 -8.64
CA SER A 56 -4.28 -7.88 -7.60
C SER A 56 -3.85 -8.57 -6.31
N ARG A 57 -3.15 -9.72 -6.39
CA ARG A 57 -2.60 -10.39 -5.21
C ARG A 57 -1.52 -9.58 -4.52
N ILE A 58 -0.62 -8.93 -5.26
CA ILE A 58 0.42 -8.06 -4.69
C ILE A 58 -0.24 -6.92 -3.91
N SER A 59 -1.23 -6.23 -4.50
CA SER A 59 -2.01 -5.21 -3.80
C SER A 59 -2.71 -5.77 -2.54
N SER A 60 -3.28 -6.98 -2.63
CA SER A 60 -3.93 -7.64 -1.48
C SER A 60 -2.94 -8.13 -0.40
N MET A 61 -1.68 -8.39 -0.76
CA MET A 61 -0.63 -8.80 0.18
C MET A 61 -0.06 -7.60 0.92
N GLU A 62 0.02 -6.44 0.27
CA GLU A 62 0.34 -5.18 0.94
C GLU A 62 -0.76 -4.80 1.93
N GLY A 63 -2.05 -4.88 1.55
CA GLY A 63 -3.18 -4.66 2.46
C GLY A 63 -3.21 -5.64 3.65
N ARG A 64 -3.08 -6.95 3.37
CA ARG A 64 -3.01 -7.99 4.43
C ARG A 64 -1.76 -7.86 5.32
N GLY A 65 -0.65 -7.36 4.77
CA GLY A 65 0.56 -7.07 5.52
C GLY A 65 0.35 -5.91 6.50
N VAL A 66 -0.30 -4.85 6.03
CA VAL A 66 -0.67 -3.68 6.85
C VAL A 66 -1.63 -4.07 7.98
N GLU A 67 -2.71 -4.80 7.68
CA GLU A 67 -3.68 -5.24 8.69
C GLU A 67 -3.06 -6.20 9.70
N ARG A 68 -2.22 -7.14 9.25
CA ARG A 68 -1.50 -8.05 10.16
C ARG A 68 -0.55 -7.28 11.07
N GLN A 69 0.20 -6.33 10.54
CA GLN A 69 1.08 -5.47 11.33
C GLN A 69 0.28 -4.65 12.34
N ALA A 70 -0.84 -4.07 11.91
CA ALA A 70 -1.73 -3.29 12.78
C ALA A 70 -2.30 -4.14 13.92
N ARG A 71 -2.78 -5.38 13.65
CA ARG A 71 -3.28 -6.30 14.69
C ARG A 71 -2.18 -6.69 15.69
N ILE A 72 -0.94 -6.91 15.24
CA ILE A 72 0.19 -7.21 16.13
C ILE A 72 0.47 -6.01 17.04
N LEU A 73 0.59 -4.81 16.48
CA LEU A 73 0.85 -3.60 17.26
C LEU A 73 -0.29 -3.27 18.22
N LEU A 74 -1.54 -3.44 17.81
CA LEU A 74 -2.71 -3.29 18.66
C LEU A 74 -2.70 -4.27 19.85
N SER A 75 -2.32 -5.54 19.60
CA SER A 75 -2.18 -6.54 20.66
C SER A 75 -1.07 -6.20 21.65
N MET A 76 0.02 -5.59 21.18
CA MET A 76 1.12 -5.10 22.01
C MET A 76 0.68 -3.93 22.88
N LEU A 77 -0.03 -2.97 22.27
CA LEU A 77 -0.58 -1.81 22.94
C LEU A 77 -1.52 -2.22 24.09
N ARG A 78 -2.46 -3.13 23.82
CA ARG A 78 -3.37 -3.70 24.83
C ARG A 78 -2.68 -4.44 25.97
N ARG A 79 -1.44 -4.88 25.74
CA ARG A 79 -0.60 -5.54 26.75
C ARG A 79 0.31 -4.56 27.50
N GLY A 80 0.16 -3.25 27.28
CA GLY A 80 0.98 -2.21 27.90
C GLY A 80 2.39 -2.11 27.30
N VAL A 81 2.59 -2.58 26.06
CA VAL A 81 3.85 -2.44 25.34
C VAL A 81 3.75 -1.23 24.41
N TYR A 82 4.37 -0.13 24.81
CA TYR A 82 4.32 1.15 24.10
C TYR A 82 5.53 1.41 23.20
N TRP A 83 6.61 0.65 23.38
CA TRP A 83 7.88 0.81 22.67
C TRP A 83 8.41 -0.52 22.15
N LEU A 84 8.92 -0.52 20.92
CA LEU A 84 9.73 -1.59 20.34
C LEU A 84 11.17 -1.12 20.21
N TYR A 85 12.12 -2.03 20.44
CA TYR A 85 13.54 -1.76 20.30
C TYR A 85 14.11 -2.63 19.20
N ASP A 86 14.79 -2.01 18.25
CA ASP A 86 15.57 -2.69 17.19
C ASP A 86 16.99 -2.13 17.21
N GLY A 87 17.90 -2.82 17.90
CA GLY A 87 19.23 -2.31 18.20
C GLY A 87 19.17 -1.01 19.02
N ASP A 88 19.72 0.06 18.45
CA ASP A 88 19.76 1.40 19.05
C ASP A 88 18.50 2.24 18.72
N GLU A 89 17.62 1.73 17.86
CA GLU A 89 16.41 2.44 17.47
C GLU A 89 15.23 2.06 18.36
N SER A 90 14.44 3.06 18.76
CA SER A 90 13.20 2.88 19.50
C SER A 90 12.00 3.39 18.70
N TYR A 91 10.95 2.59 18.71
CA TYR A 91 9.75 2.82 17.91
C TYR A 91 8.52 2.87 18.81
N SER A 92 7.81 3.99 18.81
CA SER A 92 6.52 4.13 19.51
C SER A 92 5.45 3.30 18.79
N VAL A 93 4.85 2.35 19.52
CA VAL A 93 3.76 1.49 19.04
C VAL A 93 2.56 2.33 18.61
N GLU A 94 2.23 3.37 19.38
CA GLU A 94 1.16 4.32 19.05
C GLU A 94 1.43 5.07 17.75
N PHE A 95 2.64 5.60 17.58
CA PHE A 95 3.01 6.33 16.37
C PHE A 95 3.00 5.42 15.13
N MET A 96 3.42 4.16 15.29
CA MET A 96 3.33 3.17 14.21
C MET A 96 1.87 2.85 13.86
N LEU A 97 1.00 2.69 14.84
CA LEU A 97 -0.44 2.48 14.61
C LEU A 97 -1.09 3.68 13.88
N LEU A 98 -0.78 4.91 14.31
CA LEU A 98 -1.24 6.13 13.63
C LEU A 98 -0.82 6.20 12.15
N LYS A 99 0.39 5.73 11.83
CA LYS A 99 0.86 5.66 10.44
C LYS A 99 0.16 4.59 9.60
N LEU A 100 -0.35 3.53 10.24
CA LEU A 100 -0.99 2.42 9.55
C LEU A 100 -2.48 2.68 9.31
N ILE A 101 -3.19 3.43 10.16
CA ILE A 101 -4.63 3.70 10.04
C ILE A 101 -5.05 4.10 8.60
N PRO A 102 -4.40 5.07 7.91
CA PRO A 102 -4.82 5.48 6.57
C PRO A 102 -4.65 4.41 5.48
N ARG A 103 -4.02 3.28 5.81
CA ARG A 103 -3.67 2.19 4.90
C ARG A 103 -4.42 0.89 5.21
N ILE A 104 -5.22 0.85 6.27
CA ILE A 104 -6.04 -0.30 6.66
C ILE A 104 -7.33 -0.28 5.84
N GLU A 105 -7.66 -1.39 5.18
CA GLU A 105 -8.93 -1.53 4.43
C GLU A 105 -10.08 -2.02 5.33
N ASP A 106 -9.76 -2.80 6.38
CA ASP A 106 -10.69 -3.24 7.43
C ASP A 106 -11.13 -2.07 8.35
N GLU A 107 -12.29 -1.47 8.06
CA GLU A 107 -12.85 -0.34 8.81
C GLU A 107 -13.07 -0.66 10.30
N GLU A 108 -13.41 -1.90 10.64
CA GLU A 108 -13.61 -2.30 12.03
C GLU A 108 -12.28 -2.30 12.79
N LEU A 109 -11.23 -2.83 12.18
CA LEU A 109 -9.87 -2.78 12.73
C LEU A 109 -9.35 -1.34 12.87
N ALA A 110 -9.60 -0.47 11.88
CA ALA A 110 -9.21 0.92 11.94
C ALA A 110 -9.86 1.63 13.14
N ARG A 111 -11.18 1.45 13.33
CA ARG A 111 -11.92 2.00 14.48
C ARG A 111 -11.42 1.43 15.81
N GLU A 112 -11.16 0.14 15.88
CA GLU A 112 -10.64 -0.52 17.09
C GLU A 112 -9.30 0.08 17.53
N ILE A 113 -8.42 0.39 16.57
CA ILE A 113 -7.14 1.06 16.84
C ILE A 113 -7.36 2.48 17.33
N GLU A 114 -8.23 3.25 16.68
CA GLU A 114 -8.56 4.62 17.10
C GLU A 114 -9.11 4.67 18.53
N GLU A 115 -10.00 3.73 18.88
CA GLU A 115 -10.56 3.60 20.23
C GLU A 115 -9.46 3.29 21.26
N GLU A 116 -8.56 2.34 21.00
CA GLU A 116 -7.47 2.05 21.95
C GLU A 116 -6.51 3.23 22.11
N LEU A 117 -6.15 3.92 21.01
CA LEU A 117 -5.29 5.11 21.08
C LEU A 117 -5.96 6.27 21.82
N SER A 118 -7.29 6.36 21.81
CA SER A 118 -8.03 7.40 22.53
C SER A 118 -7.99 7.22 24.05
N LYS A 119 -7.93 5.97 24.54
CA LYS A 119 -7.85 5.65 25.97
C LYS A 119 -6.53 6.11 26.57
N ILE A 120 -5.43 5.94 25.84
CA ILE A 120 -4.09 6.29 26.31
C ILE A 120 -3.94 7.81 26.47
N LYS A 121 -4.52 8.59 25.55
CA LYS A 121 -4.52 10.06 25.66
C LYS A 121 -5.33 10.59 26.85
N GLY A 122 -6.16 9.76 27.47
CA GLY A 122 -6.95 10.12 28.65
C GLY A 122 -6.19 9.98 29.98
N GLU A 123 -5.05 9.29 30.01
CA GLU A 123 -4.34 8.96 31.26
C GLU A 123 -3.23 9.97 31.64
N ASP A 124 -2.89 10.92 30.78
CA ASP A 124 -1.83 11.92 31.03
C ASP A 124 -2.32 13.22 31.74
N TYR A 125 -3.55 13.24 32.29
CA TYR A 125 -4.13 14.40 32.99
C TYR A 125 -4.80 14.06 34.33
N GLU A 126 -4.18 13.24 35.18
CA GLU A 126 -4.48 13.20 36.63
C GLU A 126 -3.21 13.33 37.49
#